data_AF-A0A965K7S1-F1
#
_entry.id   AF-A0A965K7S1-F1
#
_cell.length_a   1.000
_cell.length_b   1.000
_cell.length_c   1.000
_cell.angle_alpha   90.00
_cell.angle_beta   90.00
_cell.angle_gamma   90.00
#
_symmetry.space_group_name_H-M   'P 1'
#
loop_
_entity.id
_entity.type
_entity.pdbx_description
1 polymer ?
#
loop_
_entity_poly.entity_id
_entity_poly.type
_entity_poly.pdbx_seq_one_letter_code
_entity_poly.pdbx_strand_id
1 'polypeptide(L)'
;MPASPHATVVSLPTLADVESYERKEARVWQHIHGGYPRFVRHHLVAEAAKRAAEKWGRTGELFPLVSRASAEKIIAWSEAKNATIDQVEDWVLVSTEKGDVAERFAKWVQHTGVLISSRQAEAFLQGKKIDLRQGEEARQKIRQAC
;
A
#
# COMPACT_ATOMS: atom_id res chain seq x y z
N MET A 1 -9.52 -13.70 -12.64
CA MET A 1 -9.44 -12.48 -11.79
C MET A 1 -10.82 -11.84 -11.72
N PRO A 2 -11.21 -11.22 -10.59
CA PRO A 2 -12.47 -10.51 -10.49
C PRO A 2 -12.54 -9.32 -11.47
N ALA A 3 -13.75 -8.88 -11.82
CA ALA A 3 -13.95 -7.82 -12.82
C ALA A 3 -13.50 -6.42 -12.35
N SER A 4 -13.40 -6.19 -11.05
CA SER A 4 -12.93 -4.90 -10.51
C SER A 4 -11.40 -4.87 -10.45
N PRO A 5 -10.75 -3.81 -10.97
CA PRO A 5 -9.30 -3.63 -10.86
C PRO A 5 -8.82 -3.42 -9.43
N HIS A 6 -9.75 -3.22 -8.48
CA HIS A 6 -9.47 -3.04 -7.04
C HIS A 6 -9.75 -4.30 -6.22
N ALA A 7 -10.06 -5.43 -6.87
CA ALA A 7 -10.45 -6.63 -6.16
C ALA A 7 -9.25 -7.30 -5.48
N THR A 8 -9.45 -7.69 -4.21
CA THR A 8 -8.43 -8.28 -3.34
C THR A 8 -8.62 -9.79 -3.14
N VAL A 9 -9.46 -10.42 -3.96
CA VAL A 9 -9.83 -11.84 -3.84
C VAL A 9 -9.08 -12.66 -4.89
N VAL A 10 -8.48 -13.75 -4.42
CA VAL A 10 -7.87 -14.80 -5.25
C VAL A 10 -8.45 -16.14 -4.85
N SER A 11 -8.60 -17.03 -5.83
CA SER A 11 -9.03 -18.41 -5.62
C SER A 11 -7.84 -19.33 -5.92
N LEU A 12 -7.52 -20.20 -4.98
CA LEU A 12 -6.55 -21.29 -5.16
C LEU A 12 -7.37 -22.55 -5.51
N PRO A 13 -7.28 -23.06 -6.76
CA PRO A 13 -8.23 -24.07 -7.25
C PRO A 13 -8.16 -25.42 -6.53
N THR A 14 -7.00 -25.78 -6.00
CA THR A 14 -6.76 -27.09 -5.37
C THR A 14 -6.15 -26.97 -3.98
N LEU A 15 -6.27 -28.04 -3.17
CA LEU A 15 -5.60 -28.11 -1.86
C LEU A 15 -4.07 -28.06 -2.00
N ALA A 16 -3.51 -28.63 -3.08
CA ALA A 16 -2.09 -28.53 -3.36
C ALA A 16 -1.65 -27.08 -3.59
N ASP A 17 -2.48 -26.26 -4.25
CA ASP A 17 -2.20 -24.83 -4.45
C ASP A 17 -2.25 -24.04 -3.13
N VAL A 18 -3.15 -24.41 -2.21
CA VAL A 18 -3.17 -23.86 -0.86
C VAL A 18 -1.87 -24.21 -0.11
N GLU A 19 -1.44 -25.47 -0.14
CA GLU A 19 -0.21 -25.88 0.51
C GLU A 19 1.02 -25.12 -0.05
N SER A 20 1.13 -25.03 -1.37
CA SER A 20 2.23 -24.31 -2.01
C SER A 20 2.19 -22.80 -1.79
N TYR A 21 1.00 -22.20 -1.62
CA TYR A 21 0.87 -20.81 -1.18
C TYR A 21 1.47 -20.62 0.22
N GLU A 22 1.12 -21.48 1.18
CA GLU A 22 1.63 -21.42 2.57
C GLU A 22 3.15 -21.64 2.62
N ARG A 23 3.67 -22.54 1.76
CA ARG A 23 5.12 -22.81 1.62
C ARG A 23 5.88 -21.74 0.84
N LYS A 24 5.21 -20.72 0.31
CA LYS A 24 5.80 -19.65 -0.53
C LYS A 24 6.47 -20.15 -1.80
N GLU A 25 5.92 -21.19 -2.42
CA GLU A 25 6.46 -21.73 -3.65
C GLU A 25 6.17 -20.82 -4.86
N ALA A 26 7.18 -20.64 -5.71
CA ALA A 26 7.11 -19.76 -6.88
C ALA A 26 5.97 -20.11 -7.83
N ARG A 27 5.65 -21.41 -7.98
CA ARG A 27 4.59 -21.91 -8.88
C ARG A 27 3.22 -21.26 -8.61
N VAL A 28 2.91 -20.92 -7.36
CA VAL A 28 1.66 -20.24 -6.98
C VAL A 28 1.88 -18.74 -6.88
N TRP A 29 2.93 -18.31 -6.18
CA TRP A 29 3.14 -16.89 -5.87
C TRP A 29 3.34 -15.99 -7.09
N GLN A 30 3.91 -16.50 -8.18
CA GLN A 30 4.08 -15.74 -9.43
C GLN A 30 2.76 -15.38 -10.11
N HIS A 31 1.69 -16.13 -9.83
CA HIS A 31 0.35 -15.90 -10.41
C HIS A 31 -0.54 -14.99 -9.52
N ILE A 32 -0.08 -14.65 -8.32
CA ILE A 32 -0.83 -13.80 -7.37
C ILE A 32 -0.49 -12.33 -7.66
N HIS A 33 -1.32 -11.69 -8.50
CA HIS A 33 -1.19 -10.27 -8.84
C HIS A 33 -2.08 -9.34 -7.99
N GLY A 34 -2.97 -9.92 -7.19
CA GLY A 34 -3.87 -9.23 -6.29
C GLY A 34 -4.13 -10.09 -5.06
N GLY A 35 -4.50 -9.47 -3.96
CA GLY A 35 -4.71 -10.16 -2.71
C GLY A 35 -5.03 -9.18 -1.60
N TYR A 36 -5.22 -9.69 -0.40
CA TYR A 36 -5.42 -8.82 0.76
C TYR A 36 -4.20 -7.90 0.94
N PRO A 37 -4.35 -6.56 1.09
CA PRO A 37 -3.24 -5.60 1.08
C PRO A 37 -2.12 -5.86 2.10
N ARG A 38 -2.42 -6.63 3.14
CA ARG A 38 -1.45 -7.13 4.12
C ARG A 38 -0.41 -8.07 3.53
N PHE A 39 -0.76 -8.84 2.50
CA PHE A 39 0.08 -9.90 1.95
C PHE A 39 0.61 -9.55 0.56
N VAL A 40 -0.17 -8.77 -0.19
CA VAL A 40 0.16 -8.40 -1.57
C VAL A 40 -0.02 -6.90 -1.72
N ARG A 41 1.06 -6.19 -2.07
CA ARG A 41 0.96 -4.78 -2.45
C ARG A 41 0.28 -4.69 -3.81
N HIS A 42 -0.82 -3.96 -3.87
CA HIS A 42 -1.57 -3.74 -5.10
C HIS A 42 -0.72 -3.05 -6.18
N HIS A 43 -0.84 -3.46 -7.45
CA HIS A 43 -0.01 -2.94 -8.53
C HIS A 43 -0.14 -1.41 -8.69
N LEU A 44 -1.36 -0.86 -8.64
CA LEU A 44 -1.59 0.59 -8.69
C LEU A 44 -0.86 1.34 -7.57
N VAL A 45 -0.81 0.77 -6.35
CA VAL A 45 -0.10 1.39 -5.22
C VAL A 45 1.40 1.42 -5.48
N ALA A 46 1.96 0.35 -6.07
CA ALA A 46 3.36 0.32 -6.48
C ALA A 46 3.68 1.33 -7.60
N GLU A 47 2.79 1.44 -8.59
CA GLU A 47 2.94 2.37 -9.71
C GLU A 47 2.83 3.83 -9.25
N ALA A 48 1.87 4.15 -8.38
CA ALA A 48 1.73 5.47 -7.77
C ALA A 48 2.98 5.86 -6.98
N ALA A 49 3.53 4.94 -6.17
CA ALA A 49 4.77 5.17 -5.44
C ALA A 49 5.95 5.46 -6.38
N LYS A 50 6.08 4.70 -7.47
CA LYS A 50 7.15 4.90 -8.47
C LYS A 50 7.03 6.26 -9.16
N ARG A 51 5.84 6.62 -9.65
CA ARG A 51 5.60 7.91 -10.32
C ARG A 51 5.82 9.10 -9.38
N ALA A 52 5.46 8.96 -8.10
CA ALA A 52 5.76 9.96 -7.09
C ALA A 52 7.28 10.06 -6.80
N ALA A 53 7.98 8.93 -6.73
CA ALA A 53 9.42 8.88 -6.52
C ALA A 53 10.20 9.56 -7.65
N GLU A 54 9.81 9.34 -8.90
CA GLU A 54 10.42 9.97 -10.09
C GLU A 54 10.39 11.49 -10.01
N LYS A 55 9.28 12.09 -9.54
CA LYS A 55 9.13 13.55 -9.37
C LYS A 55 10.18 14.14 -8.42
N TRP A 56 10.60 13.38 -7.42
CA TRP A 56 11.52 13.81 -6.36
C TRP A 56 12.92 13.20 -6.48
N GLY A 57 13.18 12.42 -7.54
CA GLY A 57 14.44 11.70 -7.71
C GLY A 57 14.71 10.66 -6.61
N ARG A 58 13.67 10.09 -6.01
CA ARG A 58 13.83 9.08 -4.94
C ARG A 58 14.13 7.70 -5.52
N THR A 59 15.00 6.98 -4.83
CA THR A 59 15.38 5.60 -5.11
C THR A 59 15.24 4.75 -3.84
N GLY A 60 15.47 3.45 -3.94
CA GLY A 60 15.35 2.53 -2.80
C GLY A 60 13.93 1.98 -2.61
N GLU A 61 13.57 1.73 -1.36
CA GLU A 61 12.28 1.18 -0.97
C GLU A 61 11.27 2.29 -0.73
N LEU A 62 10.07 2.11 -1.28
CA LEU A 62 9.04 3.13 -1.39
C LEU A 62 7.76 2.72 -0.64
N PHE A 63 7.31 3.59 0.26
CA PHE A 63 6.16 3.38 1.13
C PHE A 63 5.16 4.54 0.98
N PRO A 64 4.13 4.39 0.13
CA PRO A 64 3.10 5.42 -0.04
C PRO A 64 2.10 5.35 1.13
N LEU A 65 2.24 6.23 2.12
CA LEU A 65 1.43 6.23 3.34
C LEU A 65 0.28 7.24 3.25
N VAL A 66 -0.86 6.91 3.86
CA VAL A 66 -2.07 7.75 3.86
C VAL A 66 -1.91 9.10 4.56
N SER A 67 -0.88 9.31 5.39
CA SER A 67 -0.70 10.56 6.11
C SER A 67 0.73 10.78 6.59
N ARG A 68 1.10 12.06 6.77
CA ARG A 68 2.35 12.47 7.41
C ARG A 68 2.49 11.93 8.84
N ALA A 69 1.41 11.89 9.60
CA ALA A 69 1.43 11.35 10.96
C ALA A 69 1.82 9.86 10.99
N SER A 70 1.40 9.07 9.99
CA SER A 70 1.86 7.67 9.83
C SER A 70 3.35 7.59 9.50
N ALA A 71 3.86 8.50 8.67
CA ALA A 71 5.27 8.56 8.30
C ALA A 71 6.17 8.92 9.49
N GLU A 72 5.77 9.87 10.32
CA GLU A 72 6.51 10.25 11.52
C GLU A 72 6.54 9.08 12.53
N LYS A 73 5.41 8.40 12.72
CA LYS A 73 5.32 7.24 13.61
C LYS A 73 6.22 6.08 13.17
N ILE A 74 6.22 5.74 11.89
CA ILE A 74 7.02 4.62 11.39
C ILE A 74 8.52 4.94 11.46
N ILE A 75 8.92 6.18 11.13
CA ILE A 75 10.31 6.64 11.24
C ILE A 75 10.78 6.58 12.69
N ALA A 76 10.00 7.15 13.63
CA ALA A 76 10.32 7.14 15.05
C ALA A 76 10.43 5.71 15.60
N TRP A 77 9.47 4.84 15.28
CA TRP A 77 9.48 3.44 15.76
C TRP A 77 10.66 2.62 15.19
N SER A 78 11.07 2.90 13.95
CA SER A 78 12.14 2.16 13.28
C SER A 78 13.55 2.71 13.54
N GLU A 79 13.66 3.88 14.17
CA GLU A 79 14.90 4.66 14.33
C GLU A 79 15.60 4.97 13.00
N ALA A 80 14.82 5.19 11.94
CA ALA A 80 15.36 5.50 10.62
C ALA A 80 16.05 6.88 10.58
N LYS A 81 17.35 6.90 10.28
CA LYS A 81 18.13 8.15 10.18
C LYS A 81 18.05 8.81 8.80
N ASN A 82 17.93 8.00 7.75
CA ASN A 82 18.02 8.45 6.35
C ASN A 82 16.70 8.27 5.58
N ALA A 83 15.57 8.16 6.27
CA ALA A 83 14.27 8.13 5.61
C ALA A 83 13.84 9.54 5.22
N THR A 84 13.27 9.69 4.03
CA THR A 84 12.71 10.96 3.56
C THR A 84 11.19 10.89 3.49
N ILE A 85 10.53 12.03 3.74
CA ILE A 85 9.07 12.16 3.62
C ILE A 85 8.76 13.23 2.56
N ASP A 86 8.18 12.83 1.44
CA ASP A 86 7.73 13.74 0.39
C ASP A 86 6.19 13.84 0.37
N GLN A 87 5.64 15.06 0.34
CA GLN A 87 4.19 15.26 0.25
C GLN A 87 3.72 14.96 -1.19
N VAL A 88 2.66 14.15 -1.31
CA VAL A 88 2.03 13.81 -2.59
C VAL A 88 0.52 14.02 -2.46
N GLU A 89 0.06 15.21 -2.84
CA GLU A 89 -1.35 15.59 -2.72
C GLU A 89 -1.90 15.33 -1.30
N ASP A 90 -2.85 14.40 -1.14
CA ASP A 90 -3.49 13.99 0.11
C ASP A 90 -2.74 12.89 0.88
N TRP A 91 -1.63 12.38 0.37
CA TRP A 91 -0.82 11.32 0.98
C TRP A 91 0.68 11.67 1.01
N VAL A 92 1.52 10.77 1.52
CA VAL A 92 2.97 11.00 1.61
C VAL A 92 3.76 9.79 1.10
N LEU A 93 4.85 10.05 0.40
CA LEU A 93 5.82 9.03 0.04
C LEU A 93 6.94 9.01 1.08
N VAL A 94 7.12 7.88 1.75
CA VAL A 94 8.33 7.61 2.53
C VAL A 94 9.29 6.78 1.69
N SER A 95 10.53 7.23 1.55
CA SER A 95 11.59 6.45 0.90
C SER A 95 12.78 6.23 1.82
N THR A 96 13.37 5.04 1.71
CA THR A 96 14.54 4.63 2.49
C THR A 96 15.40 3.66 1.68
N GLU A 97 16.67 3.52 2.02
CA GLU A 97 17.55 2.54 1.40
C GLU A 97 17.11 1.11 1.73
N LYS A 98 17.54 0.14 0.92
CA LYS A 98 17.33 -1.28 1.22
C LYS A 98 18.09 -1.65 2.50
N GLY A 99 17.48 -2.53 3.30
CA GLY A 99 18.08 -3.05 4.53
C GLY A 99 17.07 -3.15 5.67
N ASP A 100 17.56 -3.32 6.89
CA ASP A 100 16.75 -3.61 8.08
C ASP A 100 15.64 -2.59 8.35
N VAL A 101 15.90 -1.30 8.07
CA VAL A 101 14.89 -0.24 8.22
C VAL A 101 13.72 -0.46 7.27
N ALA A 102 14.00 -0.78 6.00
CA ALA A 102 12.97 -1.07 5.02
C ALA A 102 12.19 -2.34 5.37
N GLU A 103 12.85 -3.37 5.91
CA GLU A 103 12.16 -4.58 6.37
C GLU A 103 11.24 -4.31 7.57
N ARG A 104 11.70 -3.48 8.53
CA ARG A 104 10.87 -2.99 9.64
C ARG A 104 9.68 -2.20 9.12
N PHE A 105 9.88 -1.33 8.14
CA PHE A 105 8.79 -0.58 7.50
C PHE A 105 7.78 -1.51 6.85
N ALA A 106 8.24 -2.48 6.06
CA ALA A 106 7.40 -3.46 5.39
C ALA A 106 6.52 -4.24 6.38
N LYS A 107 7.09 -4.69 7.50
CA LYS A 107 6.34 -5.34 8.59
C LYS A 107 5.32 -4.38 9.21
N TRP A 108 5.73 -3.15 9.51
CA TRP A 108 4.83 -2.19 10.16
C TRP A 108 3.63 -1.83 9.27
N VAL A 109 3.85 -1.52 7.98
CA VAL A 109 2.74 -1.22 7.05
C VAL A 109 1.85 -2.44 6.81
N GLN A 110 2.44 -3.65 6.80
CA GLN A 110 1.70 -4.90 6.72
C GLN A 110 0.70 -5.04 7.89
N HIS A 111 1.08 -4.67 9.11
CA HIS A 111 0.22 -4.85 10.29
C HIS A 111 -0.71 -3.67 10.58
N THR A 112 -0.35 -2.46 10.14
CA THR A 112 -1.14 -1.24 10.41
C THR A 112 -2.09 -0.84 9.28
N GLY A 113 -1.84 -1.32 8.05
CA GLY A 113 -2.71 -1.03 6.90
C GLY A 113 -2.70 0.44 6.46
N VAL A 114 -1.63 1.19 6.77
CA VAL A 114 -1.55 2.64 6.50
C VAL A 114 -1.09 3.00 5.09
N LEU A 115 -0.91 2.03 4.20
CA LEU A 115 -0.63 2.32 2.79
C LEU A 115 -1.86 2.98 2.15
N ILE A 116 -1.64 3.81 1.14
CA ILE A 116 -2.76 4.33 0.34
C ILE A 116 -3.56 3.17 -0.27
N SER A 117 -4.87 3.39 -0.41
CA SER A 117 -5.74 2.41 -1.07
C SER A 117 -5.45 2.34 -2.59
N SER A 118 -5.86 1.25 -3.23
CA SER A 118 -5.79 1.10 -4.70
C SER A 118 -6.60 2.18 -5.43
N ARG A 119 -7.71 2.66 -4.84
CA ARG A 119 -8.51 3.78 -5.37
C ARG A 119 -7.75 5.10 -5.30
N GLN A 120 -7.15 5.42 -4.15
CA GLN A 120 -6.27 6.59 -3.99
C GLN A 120 -5.12 6.58 -4.99
N ALA A 121 -4.47 5.42 -5.15
CA ALA A 121 -3.43 5.24 -6.15
C ALA A 121 -3.94 5.46 -7.57
N GLU A 122 -5.10 4.89 -7.95
CA GLU A 122 -5.71 5.08 -9.26
C GLU A 122 -6.01 6.56 -9.56
N ALA A 123 -6.60 7.26 -8.61
CA ALA A 123 -6.97 8.66 -8.79
C ALA A 123 -5.73 9.54 -8.98
N PHE A 124 -4.69 9.35 -8.18
CA PHE A 124 -3.40 10.00 -8.37
C PHE A 124 -2.83 9.72 -9.77
N LEU A 125 -2.84 8.45 -10.21
CA LEU A 125 -2.33 8.07 -11.53
C LEU A 125 -3.12 8.69 -12.69
N GLN A 126 -4.44 8.87 -12.50
CA GLN A 126 -5.34 9.52 -13.46
C GLN A 126 -5.35 11.06 -13.35
N GLY A 127 -4.63 11.66 -12.39
CA GLY A 127 -4.68 13.09 -12.11
C GLY A 127 -6.03 13.58 -11.60
N LYS A 128 -6.85 12.67 -11.07
CA LYS A 128 -8.14 12.99 -10.44
C LYS A 128 -7.92 13.19 -8.95
N LYS A 129 -8.44 14.28 -8.39
CA LYS A 129 -8.51 14.42 -6.94
C LYS A 129 -9.57 13.45 -6.41
N ILE A 130 -9.22 12.59 -5.46
CA ILE A 130 -10.25 11.87 -4.70
C ILE A 130 -10.96 12.86 -3.80
N ASP A 131 -12.28 12.91 -3.92
CA ASP A 131 -13.10 13.59 -2.95
C ASP A 131 -13.20 12.73 -1.67
N LEU A 132 -12.22 12.90 -0.78
CA LEU A 132 -12.19 12.23 0.52
C LEU A 132 -13.43 12.54 1.37
N ARG A 133 -14.14 13.65 1.10
CA ARG A 133 -15.37 14.03 1.79
C ARG A 133 -16.47 12.98 1.63
N GLN A 134 -16.57 12.34 0.47
CA GLN A 134 -17.57 11.29 0.26
C GLN A 134 -17.35 10.09 1.20
N GLY A 135 -16.09 9.75 1.49
CA GLY A 135 -15.73 8.68 2.42
C GLY A 135 -15.99 9.07 3.88
N GLU A 136 -15.70 10.32 4.25
CA GLU A 136 -15.98 10.84 5.59
C GLU A 136 -17.48 11.00 5.84
N GLU A 137 -18.23 11.55 4.88
CA GLU A 137 -19.69 11.66 4.91
C GLU A 137 -20.37 10.30 4.99
N ALA A 138 -19.87 9.30 4.24
CA ALA A 138 -20.36 7.93 4.34
C ALA A 138 -20.13 7.34 5.75
N ARG A 139 -18.95 7.57 6.35
CA ARG A 139 -18.65 7.14 7.73
C ARG A 139 -19.49 7.90 8.77
N GLN A 140 -19.74 9.19 8.56
CA GLN A 140 -20.50 10.03 9.46
C GLN A 140 -21.99 9.65 9.44
N LYS A 141 -22.55 9.32 8.27
CA LYS A 141 -23.90 8.75 8.13
C LYS A 141 -24.05 7.42 8.85
N ILE A 142 -23.07 6.52 8.74
CA ILE A 142 -23.09 5.24 9.47
C ILE A 142 -23.04 5.48 10.99
N ARG A 143 -22.21 6.42 11.44
CA ARG A 143 -22.06 6.76 12.87
C ARG A 143 -23.29 7.45 13.47
N GLN A 144 -24.10 8.11 12.65
CA GLN A 144 -25.37 8.73 13.04
C GLN A 144 -26.55 7.75 12.99
N ALA A 145 -26.36 6.57 12.41
CA ALA A 145 -27.39 5.52 12.27
C ALA A 145 -27.25 4.40 13.33
N CYS A 146 -26.27 4.49 14.24
CA CYS A 146 -26.12 3.64 15.42
C CYS A 146 -26.33 4.49 16.68
#